data_AF-A0A3B8LR71-F1
#
_entry.id   AF-A0A3B8LR71-F1
#
_cell.length_a   1.000
_cell.length_b   1.000
_cell.length_c   1.000
_cell.angle_alpha   90.00
_cell.angle_beta   90.00
_cell.angle_gamma   90.00
#
_symmetry.space_group_name_H-M   'P 1'
#
loop_
_entity.id
_entity.type
_entity.pdbx_description
1 polymer ?
#
loop_
_entity_poly.entity_id
_entity_poly.type
_entity_poly.pdbx_seq_one_letter_code
_entity_poly.pdbx_strand_id
1 'polypeptide(L)'
;MRFISLITIGSLLAASCVLGTGQQACARDSDCAPIERCAGGFCQPYTSTSETHITKENTTTENNTSQEPSPQESSTQEPTALDREQRPEQDASAPELPSGVRCINGQTRPCSENVGLCKVGQQTCKDNRWGLCVGGILPGFELCDEKDNDCDGEVDEDFSDKGQPCEDGEGVCKATGTWLCKDTLLECNAQIGTPQKEVCDGKDNDCNGKVDELQECGLLQGRFAFGGGRGLGISSQYRAHIRITPTLQTSPSTTKSSRYTLRVGFAPNR
;
A
#
# COMPACT_ATOMS: atom_id res chain seq x y z
N MET A 1 1.24 -32.61 -44.39
CA MET A 1 2.67 -32.75 -43.99
C MET A 1 3.17 -31.37 -43.61
N ARG A 2 3.50 -31.19 -42.32
CA ARG A 2 3.85 -29.91 -41.70
C ARG A 2 5.29 -29.55 -42.07
N PHE A 3 5.49 -28.39 -42.70
CA PHE A 3 6.80 -27.77 -42.85
C PHE A 3 6.97 -26.75 -41.73
N ILE A 4 7.87 -27.06 -40.79
CA ILE A 4 8.33 -26.13 -39.74
C ILE A 4 9.38 -25.24 -40.40
N SER A 5 9.05 -23.97 -40.59
CA SER A 5 9.98 -22.94 -41.06
C SER A 5 10.28 -22.00 -39.88
N LEU A 6 11.50 -22.13 -39.36
CA LEU A 6 12.09 -21.24 -38.36
C LEU A 6 12.39 -19.89 -39.03
N ILE A 7 11.68 -18.84 -38.63
CA ILE A 7 12.03 -17.45 -38.95
C ILE A 7 12.52 -16.77 -37.67
N THR A 8 13.82 -16.49 -37.66
CA THR A 8 14.53 -15.63 -36.71
C THR A 8 14.52 -14.18 -37.20
N ILE A 9 13.82 -13.29 -36.49
CA ILE A 9 14.01 -11.82 -36.44
C ILE A 9 13.44 -11.43 -35.05
N GLY A 10 14.12 -10.84 -34.06
CA GLY A 10 15.25 -9.93 -34.05
C GLY A 10 14.78 -8.50 -33.79
N SER A 11 14.78 -8.03 -32.52
CA SER A 11 14.96 -6.64 -32.04
C SER A 11 14.43 -6.51 -30.59
N LEU A 12 15.26 -6.40 -29.55
CA LEU A 12 16.06 -5.26 -29.04
C LEU A 12 15.29 -4.31 -28.10
N LEU A 13 15.92 -4.07 -26.93
CA LEU A 13 15.67 -3.05 -25.88
C LEU A 13 14.51 -3.38 -24.93
N ALA A 14 14.59 -3.31 -23.60
CA ALA A 14 15.58 -3.06 -22.56
C ALA A 14 14.96 -3.73 -21.29
N ALA A 15 15.65 -4.23 -20.27
CA ALA A 15 16.68 -3.58 -19.50
C ALA A 15 17.49 -4.65 -18.75
N SER A 16 18.78 -4.43 -18.74
CA SER A 16 19.74 -5.07 -17.87
C SER A 16 19.33 -4.85 -16.41
N CYS A 17 18.79 -5.86 -15.73
CA CYS A 17 18.84 -5.89 -14.28
C CYS A 17 20.26 -6.35 -13.92
N VAL A 18 21.11 -5.35 -13.68
CA VAL A 18 22.46 -5.48 -13.15
C VAL A 18 22.37 -6.32 -11.87
N LEU A 19 23.19 -7.37 -11.80
CA LEU A 19 23.55 -8.08 -10.59
C LEU A 19 24.23 -7.09 -9.62
N GLY A 20 23.42 -6.29 -8.94
CA GLY A 20 23.81 -5.44 -7.83
C GLY A 20 23.40 -6.15 -6.56
N THR A 21 24.37 -6.48 -5.71
CA THR A 21 24.17 -6.82 -4.30
C THR A 21 23.48 -5.64 -3.61
N GLY A 22 22.15 -5.59 -3.67
CA GLY A 22 21.32 -4.60 -2.99
C GLY A 22 21.22 -4.97 -1.52
N GLN A 23 22.27 -4.67 -0.75
CA GLN A 23 22.20 -4.78 0.70
C GLN A 23 21.35 -3.61 1.22
N GLN A 24 20.12 -3.90 1.63
CA GLN A 24 19.19 -2.95 2.24
C GLN A 24 19.87 -2.32 3.46
N ALA A 25 19.94 -1.00 3.53
CA ALA A 25 20.44 -0.31 4.71
C ALA A 25 19.42 -0.39 5.85
N CYS A 26 19.91 -0.48 7.09
CA CYS A 26 19.07 -0.64 8.27
C CYS A 26 19.68 0.07 9.48
N ALA A 27 18.83 0.46 10.44
CA ALA A 27 19.24 0.92 11.76
C ALA A 27 18.88 -0.09 12.85
N ARG A 28 17.85 -0.92 12.61
CA ARG A 28 17.34 -1.96 13.52
C ARG A 28 16.77 -3.14 12.73
N ASP A 29 16.62 -4.29 13.40
CA ASP A 29 16.23 -5.55 12.74
C ASP A 29 14.84 -5.50 12.07
N SER A 30 13.92 -4.66 12.56
CA SER A 30 12.60 -4.45 11.96
C SER A 30 12.63 -3.80 10.57
N ASP A 31 13.76 -3.20 10.20
CA ASP A 31 13.93 -2.58 8.88
C ASP A 31 14.33 -3.62 7.81
N CYS A 32 14.57 -4.88 8.23
CA CYS A 32 15.01 -5.99 7.40
C CYS A 32 13.91 -7.03 7.18
N ALA A 33 14.09 -7.88 6.17
CA ALA A 33 13.16 -8.97 5.90
C ALA A 33 13.11 -9.98 7.07
N PRO A 34 12.03 -10.77 7.23
CA PRO A 34 11.86 -11.70 8.36
C PRO A 34 12.96 -12.76 8.55
N ILE A 35 13.81 -12.98 7.52
CA ILE A 35 14.93 -13.94 7.54
C ILE A 35 16.31 -13.25 7.62
N GLU A 36 16.34 -11.96 7.91
CA GLU A 36 17.53 -11.13 8.00
C GLU A 36 17.58 -10.38 9.34
N ARG A 37 18.77 -9.85 9.68
CA ARG A 37 18.99 -8.94 10.80
C ARG A 37 19.83 -7.75 10.38
N CYS A 38 19.76 -6.67 11.12
CA CYS A 38 20.57 -5.50 10.88
C CYS A 38 21.97 -5.67 11.48
N ALA A 39 22.99 -5.74 10.63
CA ALA A 39 24.37 -5.90 11.06
C ALA A 39 25.30 -5.03 10.20
N GLY A 40 26.06 -4.15 10.86
CA GLY A 40 26.96 -3.22 10.17
C GLY A 40 26.24 -2.17 9.31
N GLY A 41 24.98 -1.85 9.65
CA GLY A 41 24.15 -0.90 8.90
C GLY A 41 23.47 -1.47 7.66
N PHE A 42 23.55 -2.79 7.46
CA PHE A 42 22.92 -3.47 6.34
C PHE A 42 22.21 -4.75 6.79
N CYS A 43 21.13 -5.11 6.10
CA CYS A 43 20.42 -6.36 6.33
C CYS A 43 21.27 -7.55 5.87
N GLN A 44 21.45 -8.51 6.77
CA GLN A 44 22.20 -9.73 6.54
C GLN A 44 21.36 -10.96 6.89
N PRO A 45 21.37 -12.02 6.06
CA PRO A 45 20.63 -13.24 6.35
C PRO A 45 21.16 -13.93 7.61
N TYR A 46 20.27 -14.61 8.34
CA TYR A 46 20.67 -15.50 9.44
C TYR A 46 21.49 -16.66 8.86
N THR A 47 22.82 -16.55 8.89
CA THR A 47 23.71 -17.63 8.45
C THR A 47 23.52 -18.84 9.39
N SER A 48 22.83 -19.87 8.93
CA SER A 48 22.73 -21.16 9.61
C SER A 48 24.03 -21.96 9.41
N THR A 49 25.09 -21.56 10.11
CA THR A 49 26.18 -22.50 10.39
C THR A 49 26.57 -22.38 11.85
N SER A 50 26.19 -23.40 12.61
CA SER A 50 26.81 -23.72 13.88
C SER A 50 28.25 -24.11 13.62
N GLU A 51 29.21 -23.30 14.06
CA GLU A 51 30.48 -23.78 14.59
C GLU A 51 31.15 -22.69 15.42
N THR A 52 31.55 -23.09 16.61
CA THR A 52 32.16 -22.32 17.68
C THR A 52 33.54 -21.78 17.30
N HIS A 53 33.81 -20.52 17.62
CA HIS A 53 35.14 -20.12 18.09
C HIS A 53 35.03 -19.08 19.20
N ILE A 54 35.47 -19.51 20.38
CA ILE A 54 35.77 -18.67 21.53
C ILE A 54 36.88 -17.70 21.11
N THR A 55 36.62 -16.40 21.25
CA THR A 55 37.64 -15.45 21.67
C THR A 55 37.10 -14.67 22.84
N LYS A 56 37.78 -14.87 23.98
CA LYS A 56 37.69 -14.02 25.16
C LYS A 56 38.27 -12.64 24.83
N GLU A 57 38.00 -11.72 25.75
CA GLU A 57 38.50 -10.33 25.87
C GLU A 57 37.60 -9.30 25.16
N ASN A 58 37.20 -8.18 25.77
CA ASN A 58 37.64 -7.61 27.02
C ASN A 58 36.57 -6.66 27.59
N THR A 59 36.61 -6.58 28.92
CA THR A 59 36.14 -5.49 29.77
C THR A 59 36.00 -4.11 29.13
N THR A 60 34.83 -3.48 29.33
CA THR A 60 34.76 -2.05 29.65
C THR A 60 33.67 -1.82 30.67
N THR A 61 34.15 -1.55 31.87
CA THR A 61 33.51 -0.88 32.98
C THR A 61 32.95 0.46 32.52
N GLU A 62 31.64 0.69 32.64
CA GLU A 62 31.11 2.03 32.91
C GLU A 62 30.18 1.94 34.12
N ASN A 63 30.78 2.26 35.26
CA ASN A 63 30.08 2.74 36.44
C ASN A 63 29.46 4.09 36.09
N ASN A 64 28.17 4.28 36.34
CA ASN A 64 27.66 5.57 36.78
C ASN A 64 26.46 5.39 37.72
N THR A 65 26.80 5.37 38.99
CA THR A 65 25.96 5.76 40.12
C THR A 65 25.58 7.23 39.99
N SER A 66 24.29 7.55 40.14
CA SER A 66 23.74 8.67 40.95
C SER A 66 22.22 8.69 40.71
N GLN A 67 21.43 8.19 41.66
CA GLN A 67 20.74 8.98 42.70
C GLN A 67 19.30 9.35 42.30
N GLU A 68 18.36 8.80 43.09
CA GLU A 68 16.99 9.30 43.27
C GLU A 68 16.94 10.80 43.60
N PRO A 69 15.77 11.44 43.37
CA PRO A 69 14.98 11.79 44.54
C PRO A 69 13.49 11.39 44.43
N SER A 70 12.95 10.97 45.58
CA SER A 70 11.55 10.68 45.89
C SER A 70 10.75 11.98 46.19
N PRO A 71 9.45 11.96 46.58
CA PRO A 71 8.36 12.60 45.83
C PRO A 71 7.71 13.75 46.63
N GLN A 72 6.84 14.55 45.98
CA GLN A 72 5.83 15.34 46.70
C GLN A 72 4.42 15.10 46.16
N GLU A 73 3.52 14.90 47.12
CA GLU A 73 2.13 14.49 47.05
C GLU A 73 1.18 15.46 46.33
N SER A 74 0.05 14.94 45.85
CA SER A 74 -1.28 15.23 46.44
C SER A 74 -2.39 15.26 45.38
N SER A 75 -3.27 14.25 45.43
CA SER A 75 -4.71 14.50 45.52
C SER A 75 -5.42 13.18 45.78
N THR A 76 -6.03 13.13 46.96
CA THR A 76 -6.84 12.08 47.53
C THR A 76 -8.11 11.80 46.73
N GLN A 77 -8.43 10.51 46.53
CA GLN A 77 -9.80 10.01 46.66
C GLN A 77 -9.79 8.49 46.96
N GLU A 78 -10.26 8.16 48.16
CA GLU A 78 -10.58 6.81 48.64
C GLU A 78 -11.66 6.16 47.75
N PRO A 79 -11.53 4.85 47.47
CA PRO A 79 -12.71 3.99 47.56
C PRO A 79 -12.57 2.98 48.69
N THR A 80 -13.64 2.93 49.47
CA THR A 80 -13.95 2.03 50.57
C THR A 80 -13.68 0.57 50.26
N ALA A 81 -12.99 -0.10 51.19
CA ALA A 81 -12.81 -1.54 51.22
C ALA A 81 -14.12 -2.27 51.52
N LEU A 82 -14.56 -3.13 50.61
CA LEU A 82 -15.30 -4.38 50.85
C LEU A 82 -15.52 -5.05 49.48
N ASP A 83 -14.58 -5.93 49.12
CA ASP A 83 -14.78 -7.20 48.39
C ASP A 83 -13.40 -7.73 47.95
N ARG A 84 -12.60 -8.10 48.95
CA ARG A 84 -11.40 -8.92 48.78
C ARG A 84 -11.79 -10.36 49.04
N GLU A 85 -12.51 -10.96 48.11
CA GLU A 85 -12.62 -12.42 48.02
C GLU A 85 -11.76 -12.94 46.88
N GLN A 86 -10.63 -13.51 47.29
CA GLN A 86 -10.03 -14.72 46.72
C GLN A 86 -9.58 -14.63 45.25
N ARG A 87 -8.46 -13.93 45.04
CA ARG A 87 -7.45 -14.42 44.09
C ARG A 87 -6.86 -15.69 44.71
N PRO A 88 -7.05 -16.90 44.17
CA PRO A 88 -6.39 -18.07 44.70
C PRO A 88 -4.89 -17.85 44.60
N GLU A 89 -4.22 -18.00 45.75
CA GLU A 89 -2.77 -18.08 45.86
C GLU A 89 -2.34 -19.23 44.94
N GLN A 90 -1.77 -18.91 43.78
CA GLN A 90 -0.98 -19.87 43.03
C GLN A 90 0.38 -19.99 43.73
N ASP A 91 0.32 -20.60 44.92
CA ASP A 91 1.48 -21.18 45.56
C ASP A 91 1.75 -22.52 44.87
N ALA A 92 2.53 -22.44 43.79
CA ALA A 92 3.31 -23.56 43.32
C ALA A 92 4.68 -23.00 42.98
N SER A 93 5.61 -23.22 43.89
CA SER A 93 7.02 -22.88 43.80
C SER A 93 7.56 -23.30 42.43
N ALA A 94 7.61 -22.37 41.48
CA ALA A 94 8.27 -22.61 40.21
C ALA A 94 9.76 -22.83 40.54
N PRO A 95 10.37 -23.98 40.20
CA PRO A 95 11.78 -24.19 40.42
C PRO A 95 12.54 -23.10 39.66
N GLU A 96 13.36 -22.31 40.37
CA GLU A 96 14.21 -21.29 39.77
C GLU A 96 15.08 -21.97 38.69
N LEU A 97 14.73 -21.73 37.42
CA LEU A 97 15.43 -22.34 36.30
C LEU A 97 16.83 -21.72 36.21
N PRO A 98 17.91 -22.53 36.13
CA PRO A 98 19.24 -22.00 35.93
C PRO A 98 19.31 -21.20 34.62
N SER A 99 20.13 -20.14 34.60
CA SER A 99 20.25 -19.23 33.47
C SER A 99 20.49 -19.98 32.15
N GLY A 100 19.53 -19.92 31.23
CA GLY A 100 19.58 -20.57 29.91
C GLY A 100 18.67 -21.80 29.74
N VAL A 101 18.07 -22.32 30.82
CA VAL A 101 17.04 -23.36 30.73
C VAL A 101 15.67 -22.70 30.57
N ARG A 102 14.96 -23.02 29.48
CA ARG A 102 13.64 -22.45 29.18
C ARG A 102 12.48 -23.21 29.82
N CYS A 103 12.68 -24.51 30.10
CA CYS A 103 11.70 -25.40 30.74
C CYS A 103 12.36 -26.72 31.17
N ILE A 104 11.69 -27.49 32.03
CA ILE A 104 12.11 -28.83 32.47
C ILE A 104 11.39 -29.89 31.62
N ASN A 105 12.10 -30.92 31.17
CA ASN A 105 11.54 -32.03 30.41
C ASN A 105 10.28 -32.62 31.07
N GLY A 106 9.21 -32.74 30.28
CA GLY A 106 7.91 -33.24 30.74
C GLY A 106 6.98 -32.19 31.35
N GLN A 107 7.45 -30.97 31.63
CA GLN A 107 6.56 -29.86 31.99
C GLN A 107 5.62 -29.53 30.84
N THR A 108 4.41 -29.10 31.18
CA THR A 108 3.43 -28.59 30.24
C THR A 108 3.04 -27.16 30.60
N ARG A 109 2.62 -26.39 29.60
CA ARG A 109 2.08 -25.03 29.77
C ARG A 109 1.03 -24.70 28.72
N PRO A 110 0.12 -23.74 28.97
CA PRO A 110 -0.69 -23.15 27.91
C PRO A 110 0.22 -22.40 26.90
N CYS A 111 -0.19 -22.37 25.65
CA CYS A 111 0.57 -21.75 24.56
C CYS A 111 -0.22 -20.75 23.72
N SER A 112 -1.47 -20.48 24.07
CA SER A 112 -2.32 -19.47 23.46
C SER A 112 -3.35 -18.99 24.49
N GLU A 113 -4.23 -18.11 24.07
CA GLU A 113 -5.32 -17.55 24.86
C GLU A 113 -6.68 -18.05 24.37
N ASN A 114 -7.74 -17.68 25.08
CA ASN A 114 -9.13 -17.98 24.69
C ASN A 114 -9.88 -16.67 24.41
N VAL A 115 -9.26 -15.83 23.58
CA VAL A 115 -9.68 -14.50 23.18
C VAL A 115 -9.82 -14.50 21.66
N GLY A 116 -10.84 -13.83 21.12
CA GLY A 116 -11.09 -13.81 19.69
C GLY A 116 -11.24 -15.19 19.06
N LEU A 117 -10.45 -15.43 18.02
CA LEU A 117 -10.34 -16.73 17.33
C LEU A 117 -9.34 -17.68 17.97
N CYS A 118 -8.54 -17.21 18.93
CA CYS A 118 -7.57 -18.04 19.60
C CYS A 118 -8.23 -19.11 20.45
N LYS A 119 -7.51 -20.23 20.55
CA LYS A 119 -7.88 -21.35 21.39
C LYS A 119 -6.67 -21.78 22.18
N VAL A 120 -6.85 -21.93 23.49
CA VAL A 120 -5.81 -22.43 24.39
C VAL A 120 -5.41 -23.84 23.96
N GLY A 121 -4.13 -23.99 23.61
CA GLY A 121 -3.47 -25.28 23.42
C GLY A 121 -2.50 -25.60 24.55
N GLN A 122 -1.82 -26.74 24.45
CA GLN A 122 -0.78 -27.13 25.38
C GLN A 122 0.56 -27.36 24.67
N GLN A 123 1.63 -26.81 25.25
CA GLN A 123 3.02 -27.12 24.90
C GLN A 123 3.59 -28.09 25.92
N THR A 124 4.37 -29.07 25.46
CA THR A 124 5.17 -29.96 26.31
C THR A 124 6.65 -29.64 26.12
N CYS A 125 7.40 -29.57 27.21
CA CYS A 125 8.83 -29.36 27.19
C CYS A 125 9.58 -30.64 26.86
N LYS A 126 10.46 -30.59 25.86
CA LYS A 126 11.37 -31.66 25.48
C LYS A 126 12.74 -31.07 25.16
N ASP A 127 13.79 -31.73 25.62
CA ASP A 127 15.19 -31.29 25.48
C ASP A 127 15.40 -29.84 25.94
N ASN A 128 14.77 -29.47 27.07
CA ASN A 128 14.76 -28.13 27.68
C ASN A 128 14.21 -27.00 26.77
N ARG A 129 13.35 -27.34 25.79
CA ARG A 129 12.65 -26.39 24.91
C ARG A 129 11.15 -26.70 24.84
N TRP A 130 10.35 -25.65 24.73
CA TRP A 130 8.92 -25.81 24.48
C TRP A 130 8.67 -26.32 23.06
N GLY A 131 7.86 -27.37 22.93
CA GLY A 131 7.46 -27.91 21.64
C GLY A 131 6.40 -27.07 20.92
N LEU A 132 5.76 -27.69 19.92
CA LEU A 132 4.62 -27.09 19.22
C LEU A 132 3.42 -26.92 20.15
N CYS A 133 2.59 -25.92 19.86
CA CYS A 133 1.30 -25.75 20.52
C CYS A 133 0.33 -26.79 19.98
N VAL A 134 -0.04 -27.77 20.80
CA VAL A 134 -0.97 -28.84 20.39
C VAL A 134 -2.38 -28.46 20.84
N GLY A 135 -3.32 -28.52 19.91
CA GLY A 135 -4.74 -28.28 20.17
C GLY A 135 -5.15 -26.82 20.35
N GLY A 136 -4.21 -25.88 20.17
CA GLY A 136 -4.46 -24.45 20.24
C GLY A 136 -4.40 -23.75 18.87
N ILE A 137 -5.06 -22.61 18.78
CA ILE A 137 -4.96 -21.63 17.69
C ILE A 137 -4.18 -20.46 18.26
N LEU A 138 -3.05 -20.11 17.64
CA LEU A 138 -2.14 -19.04 18.09
C LEU A 138 -2.59 -17.70 17.50
N PRO A 139 -2.23 -16.58 18.16
CA PRO A 139 -2.29 -15.23 17.59
C PRO A 139 -1.71 -15.18 16.17
N GLY A 140 -2.48 -14.61 15.25
CA GLY A 140 -2.11 -14.33 13.89
C GLY A 140 -1.73 -12.86 13.67
N PHE A 141 -1.79 -12.44 12.42
CA PHE A 141 -1.88 -11.01 12.08
C PHE A 141 -3.35 -10.65 11.94
N GLU A 142 -3.69 -9.41 12.25
CA GLU A 142 -5.03 -8.91 12.00
C GLU A 142 -5.39 -8.86 10.51
N LEU A 143 -6.64 -9.19 10.23
CA LEU A 143 -7.29 -9.11 8.93
C LEU A 143 -8.54 -8.27 9.10
N CYS A 144 -8.93 -7.51 8.08
CA CYS A 144 -10.17 -6.74 8.13
C CYS A 144 -11.33 -7.69 7.81
N ASP A 145 -11.64 -8.60 8.73
CA ASP A 145 -12.59 -9.70 8.55
C ASP A 145 -13.67 -9.78 9.63
N GLU A 146 -13.79 -8.71 10.44
CA GLU A 146 -14.71 -8.56 11.57
C GLU A 146 -14.46 -9.58 12.68
N LYS A 147 -13.24 -10.09 12.79
CA LYS A 147 -12.80 -10.98 13.86
C LYS A 147 -11.50 -10.49 14.45
N ASP A 148 -11.19 -11.08 15.60
CA ASP A 148 -9.97 -10.88 16.36
C ASP A 148 -9.04 -12.06 16.04
N ASN A 149 -8.12 -11.85 15.09
CA ASN A 149 -7.14 -12.80 14.60
C ASN A 149 -5.85 -12.82 15.43
N ASP A 150 -5.46 -11.70 16.03
CA ASP A 150 -4.26 -11.56 16.84
C ASP A 150 -4.49 -11.81 18.34
N CYS A 151 -5.76 -11.91 18.73
CA CYS A 151 -6.25 -12.31 20.04
C CYS A 151 -5.89 -11.32 21.15
N ASP A 152 -5.78 -10.04 20.83
CA ASP A 152 -5.57 -8.96 21.79
C ASP A 152 -6.86 -8.50 22.49
N GLY A 153 -8.01 -8.93 21.97
CA GLY A 153 -9.34 -8.69 22.53
C GLY A 153 -10.13 -7.57 21.84
N GLU A 154 -9.53 -6.87 20.89
CA GLU A 154 -10.19 -5.92 20.00
C GLU A 154 -10.42 -6.57 18.61
N VAL A 155 -11.18 -5.90 17.74
CA VAL A 155 -11.56 -6.46 16.43
C VAL A 155 -11.22 -5.48 15.32
N ASP A 156 -10.40 -5.92 14.37
CA ASP A 156 -9.88 -5.13 13.24
C ASP A 156 -9.25 -3.78 13.69
N GLU A 157 -8.58 -3.74 14.84
CA GLU A 157 -8.03 -2.53 15.48
C GLU A 157 -6.77 -2.00 14.79
N ASP A 158 -6.04 -2.85 14.09
CA ASP A 158 -4.90 -2.46 13.24
C ASP A 158 -5.31 -1.60 12.01
N PHE A 159 -6.60 -1.52 11.69
CA PHE A 159 -7.12 -0.76 10.55
C PHE A 159 -7.59 0.65 10.96
N SER A 160 -6.65 1.55 11.23
CA SER A 160 -6.93 2.92 11.70
C SER A 160 -7.86 3.75 10.80
N ASP A 161 -7.86 3.48 9.49
CA ASP A 161 -8.71 4.18 8.53
C ASP A 161 -10.15 3.63 8.49
N LYS A 162 -10.44 2.48 9.12
CA LYS A 162 -11.78 1.89 9.16
C LYS A 162 -12.80 2.88 9.72
N GLY A 163 -13.88 3.09 8.97
CA GLY A 163 -14.92 4.06 9.31
C GLY A 163 -14.58 5.52 8.97
N GLN A 164 -13.37 5.83 8.50
CA GLN A 164 -13.00 7.17 8.06
C GLN A 164 -13.53 7.45 6.64
N PRO A 165 -13.80 8.73 6.30
CA PRO A 165 -14.19 9.10 4.95
C PRO A 165 -13.06 8.82 3.96
N CYS A 166 -13.42 8.34 2.76
CA CYS A 166 -12.51 8.12 1.64
C CYS A 166 -13.05 8.79 0.38
N GLU A 167 -12.18 9.03 -0.59
CA GLU A 167 -12.55 9.51 -1.91
C GLU A 167 -11.95 8.60 -2.97
N ASP A 168 -12.72 8.26 -3.99
CA ASP A 168 -12.28 7.43 -5.11
C ASP A 168 -12.87 7.95 -6.44
N GLY A 169 -12.22 7.60 -7.55
CA GLY A 169 -12.56 8.08 -8.89
C GLY A 169 -11.89 9.40 -9.28
N GLU A 170 -11.96 9.71 -10.57
CA GLU A 170 -11.32 10.87 -11.18
C GLU A 170 -12.34 11.87 -11.73
N GLY A 171 -11.91 13.12 -11.90
CA GLY A 171 -12.70 14.15 -12.56
C GLY A 171 -14.07 14.36 -11.92
N VAL A 172 -15.11 14.38 -12.74
CA VAL A 172 -16.50 14.52 -12.26
C VAL A 172 -17.09 13.23 -11.69
N CYS A 173 -16.43 12.08 -11.91
CA CYS A 173 -16.86 10.79 -11.35
C CYS A 173 -16.36 10.57 -9.93
N LYS A 174 -15.50 11.45 -9.42
CA LYS A 174 -14.99 11.37 -8.06
C LYS A 174 -16.16 11.33 -7.06
N ALA A 175 -16.14 10.33 -6.19
CA ALA A 175 -17.16 10.08 -5.20
C ALA A 175 -16.53 9.95 -3.81
N THR A 176 -17.31 10.33 -2.80
CA THR A 176 -16.95 10.13 -1.39
C THR A 176 -17.57 8.84 -0.87
N GLY A 177 -16.84 8.11 -0.04
CA GLY A 177 -17.31 6.91 0.64
C GLY A 177 -16.74 6.82 2.06
N THR A 178 -16.68 5.60 2.57
CA THR A 178 -16.09 5.26 3.86
C THR A 178 -15.24 4.01 3.67
N TRP A 179 -14.10 3.95 4.36
CA TRP A 179 -13.28 2.75 4.42
C TRP A 179 -14.00 1.68 5.24
N LEU A 180 -14.20 0.51 4.64
CA LEU A 180 -14.89 -0.63 5.23
C LEU A 180 -14.07 -1.90 5.01
N CYS A 181 -14.24 -2.86 5.92
CA CYS A 181 -13.73 -4.20 5.69
C CYS A 181 -14.48 -4.86 4.53
N LYS A 182 -13.73 -5.34 3.55
CA LYS A 182 -14.24 -6.18 2.48
C LYS A 182 -13.36 -7.41 2.37
N ASP A 183 -13.95 -8.55 2.71
CA ASP A 183 -13.29 -9.84 2.89
C ASP A 183 -12.20 -9.84 3.96
N THR A 184 -10.98 -9.45 3.62
CA THR A 184 -9.81 -9.42 4.55
C THR A 184 -9.03 -8.13 4.45
N LEU A 185 -9.46 -7.20 3.59
CA LEU A 185 -8.76 -5.97 3.28
C LEU A 185 -9.69 -4.78 3.51
N LEU A 186 -9.06 -3.64 3.81
CA LEU A 186 -9.77 -2.38 3.92
C LEU A 186 -9.98 -1.79 2.51
N GLU A 187 -11.24 -1.58 2.13
CA GLU A 187 -11.63 -1.02 0.83
C GLU A 187 -12.52 0.22 0.99
N CYS A 188 -12.35 1.20 0.11
CA CYS A 188 -13.22 2.36 0.03
C CYS A 188 -14.51 1.99 -0.70
N ASN A 189 -15.66 2.19 -0.07
CA ASN A 189 -16.96 1.85 -0.69
C ASN A 189 -17.54 2.98 -1.58
N ALA A 190 -16.72 3.97 -1.96
CA ALA A 190 -17.17 5.09 -2.77
C ALA A 190 -17.76 4.60 -4.10
N GLN A 191 -19.00 4.99 -4.36
CA GLN A 191 -19.67 4.63 -5.61
C GLN A 191 -19.28 5.63 -6.71
N ILE A 192 -18.21 5.30 -7.43
CA ILE A 192 -17.68 6.13 -8.53
C ILE A 192 -18.78 6.44 -9.55
N GLY A 193 -18.84 7.69 -9.99
CA GLY A 193 -19.75 8.12 -11.04
C GLY A 193 -19.51 7.35 -12.36
N THR A 194 -20.58 7.15 -13.14
CA THR A 194 -20.44 6.49 -14.44
C THR A 194 -19.76 7.41 -15.45
N PRO A 195 -18.64 6.99 -16.09
CA PRO A 195 -18.04 7.70 -17.20
C PRO A 195 -19.08 8.10 -18.25
N GLN A 196 -19.03 9.35 -18.69
CA GLN A 196 -19.81 9.89 -19.79
C GLN A 196 -18.87 10.24 -20.95
N LYS A 197 -19.42 10.45 -22.14
CA LYS A 197 -18.61 10.94 -23.25
C LYS A 197 -18.09 12.34 -22.94
N GLU A 198 -16.83 12.60 -23.28
CA GLU A 198 -16.23 13.94 -23.18
C GLU A 198 -17.08 15.03 -23.86
N VAL A 199 -17.22 16.13 -23.12
CA VAL A 199 -17.78 17.40 -23.58
C VAL A 199 -16.73 18.46 -23.27
N CYS A 200 -16.50 19.41 -24.18
CA CYS A 200 -15.50 20.45 -23.98
C CYS A 200 -15.98 21.54 -22.99
N ASP A 201 -16.24 21.14 -21.75
CA ASP A 201 -16.76 21.99 -20.68
C ASP A 201 -15.69 22.29 -19.61
N GLY A 202 -14.44 21.89 -19.84
CA GLY A 202 -13.33 22.07 -18.90
C GLY A 202 -13.34 21.04 -17.78
N LYS A 203 -14.05 19.92 -17.96
CA LYS A 203 -14.11 18.82 -16.99
C LYS A 203 -13.81 17.49 -17.67
N ASP A 204 -13.27 16.58 -16.88
CA ASP A 204 -13.07 15.18 -17.23
C ASP A 204 -14.40 14.43 -16.99
N ASN A 205 -15.17 14.24 -18.06
CA ASN A 205 -16.50 13.64 -18.06
C ASN A 205 -16.45 12.13 -18.26
N ASP A 206 -15.42 11.63 -18.94
CA ASP A 206 -15.14 10.20 -19.14
C ASP A 206 -14.27 9.58 -18.04
N CYS A 207 -13.80 10.42 -17.13
CA CYS A 207 -13.13 10.06 -15.89
C CYS A 207 -11.86 9.25 -16.14
N ASN A 208 -11.14 9.60 -17.20
CA ASN A 208 -9.90 8.97 -17.61
C ASN A 208 -8.64 9.70 -17.10
N GLY A 209 -8.83 10.75 -16.29
CA GLY A 209 -7.77 11.55 -15.68
C GLY A 209 -7.31 12.72 -16.55
N LYS A 210 -7.99 13.01 -17.66
CA LYS A 210 -7.65 14.14 -18.54
C LYS A 210 -8.89 14.95 -18.87
N VAL A 211 -8.69 16.26 -18.93
CA VAL A 211 -9.73 17.23 -19.24
C VAL A 211 -9.77 17.52 -20.74
N ASP A 212 -10.97 17.48 -21.33
CA ASP A 212 -11.29 17.94 -22.69
C ASP A 212 -10.39 17.32 -23.79
N GLU A 213 -10.37 16.00 -23.90
CA GLU A 213 -9.59 15.32 -24.93
C GLU A 213 -10.12 15.61 -26.35
N LEU A 214 -9.33 16.34 -27.14
CA LEU A 214 -9.72 16.91 -28.44
C LEU A 214 -10.37 15.95 -29.44
N GLN A 215 -10.06 14.65 -29.35
CA GLN A 215 -10.57 13.64 -30.27
C GLN A 215 -12.00 13.20 -29.92
N GLU A 216 -12.36 13.22 -28.64
CA GLU A 216 -13.67 12.83 -28.11
C GLU A 216 -14.66 14.01 -28.13
N CYS A 217 -14.11 15.22 -27.99
CA CYS A 217 -14.75 16.53 -28.01
C CYS A 217 -15.50 16.91 -29.32
N GLY A 218 -15.64 16.00 -30.29
CA GLY A 218 -16.40 16.21 -31.54
C GLY A 218 -15.79 17.24 -32.51
N LEU A 219 -14.73 17.94 -32.12
CA LEU A 219 -14.11 19.04 -32.89
C LEU A 219 -13.39 18.58 -34.16
N LEU A 220 -13.13 17.28 -34.33
CA LEU A 220 -12.49 16.73 -35.53
C LEU A 220 -13.48 16.13 -36.55
N GLN A 221 -14.77 16.02 -36.22
CA GLN A 221 -15.81 15.56 -37.15
C GLN A 221 -16.52 16.69 -37.89
N GLY A 222 -15.93 17.89 -37.91
CA GLY A 222 -16.18 18.86 -38.95
C GLY A 222 -15.72 18.34 -40.31
N ARG A 223 -16.40 17.32 -40.86
CA ARG A 223 -16.55 17.21 -42.30
C ARG A 223 -17.11 18.55 -42.73
N PHE A 224 -16.28 19.38 -43.35
CA PHE A 224 -16.75 20.48 -44.16
C PHE A 224 -17.69 19.89 -45.21
N ALA A 225 -18.97 19.81 -44.88
CA ALA A 225 -20.01 19.55 -45.83
C ALA A 225 -20.04 20.81 -46.69
N PHE A 226 -19.28 20.80 -47.79
CA PHE A 226 -19.65 21.60 -48.94
C PHE A 226 -21.08 21.17 -49.26
N GLY A 227 -22.03 22.01 -48.88
CA GLY A 227 -23.45 21.78 -49.16
C GLY A 227 -23.57 21.40 -50.63
N GLY A 228 -24.31 20.32 -50.89
CA GLY A 228 -24.58 19.81 -52.23
C GLY A 228 -25.35 20.83 -53.07
N GLY A 229 -24.63 21.83 -53.59
CA GLY A 229 -24.98 22.52 -54.80
C GLY A 229 -24.46 21.67 -55.95
N ARG A 230 -25.39 21.14 -56.75
CA ARG A 230 -25.24 20.53 -58.08
C ARG A 230 -23.78 20.48 -58.56
N GLY A 231 -23.21 19.28 -58.61
CA GLY A 231 -21.84 19.03 -59.04
C GLY A 231 -21.52 19.71 -60.37
N LEU A 232 -20.79 20.82 -60.30
CA LEU A 232 -19.84 21.21 -61.32
C LEU A 232 -18.55 20.47 -60.97
N GLY A 233 -18.15 19.54 -61.84
CA GLY A 233 -16.97 18.72 -61.65
C GLY A 233 -15.73 19.59 -61.44
N ILE A 234 -15.26 19.70 -60.21
CA ILE A 234 -13.90 20.17 -59.94
C ILE A 234 -12.96 19.01 -60.25
N SER A 235 -12.35 19.11 -61.44
CA SER A 235 -11.24 18.28 -61.90
C SER A 235 -10.18 18.12 -60.79
N SER A 236 -9.65 16.91 -60.60
CA SER A 236 -8.72 16.51 -59.51
C SER A 236 -7.32 17.14 -59.58
N GLN A 237 -7.20 18.34 -60.15
CA GLN A 237 -5.94 18.99 -60.50
C GLN A 237 -5.50 20.08 -59.50
N TYR A 238 -6.30 20.31 -58.45
CA TYR A 238 -6.05 21.36 -57.46
C TYR A 238 -5.86 20.77 -56.07
N ARG A 239 -4.79 21.17 -55.38
CA ARG A 239 -4.58 20.90 -53.95
C ARG A 239 -5.07 22.11 -53.15
N ALA A 240 -6.05 21.89 -52.27
CA ALA A 240 -6.48 22.93 -51.34
C ALA A 240 -5.45 23.04 -50.20
N HIS A 241 -4.93 24.24 -49.99
CA HIS A 241 -4.10 24.55 -48.82
C HIS A 241 -4.90 25.47 -47.89
N ILE A 242 -5.07 25.03 -46.64
CA ILE A 242 -5.73 25.81 -45.59
C ILE A 242 -4.64 26.59 -44.86
N ARG A 243 -4.69 27.92 -44.96
CA ARG A 243 -3.82 28.81 -44.17
C ARG A 243 -4.65 29.42 -43.06
N ILE A 244 -4.36 29.02 -41.83
CA ILE A 244 -4.97 29.61 -40.63
C ILE A 244 -4.06 30.76 -40.21
N THR A 245 -4.55 32.00 -40.38
CA THR A 245 -3.85 33.19 -39.87
C THR A 245 -4.54 33.64 -38.59
N PRO A 246 -3.83 33.69 -37.45
CA PRO A 246 -4.38 34.24 -36.23
C PRO A 246 -4.54 35.75 -36.38
N THR A 247 -5.77 36.25 -36.28
CA THR A 247 -6.05 37.68 -36.30
C THR A 247 -6.19 38.14 -34.86
N LEU A 248 -5.14 38.74 -34.30
CA LEU A 248 -5.19 39.39 -32.98
C LEU A 248 -6.08 40.63 -33.08
N GLN A 249 -7.37 40.50 -32.79
CA GLN A 249 -8.21 41.66 -32.50
C GLN A 249 -8.13 41.94 -31.00
N THR A 250 -7.45 43.02 -30.64
CA THR A 250 -7.51 43.59 -29.29
C THR A 250 -8.83 44.36 -29.16
N SER A 251 -9.89 43.71 -28.68
CA SER A 251 -11.09 44.40 -28.21
C SER A 251 -10.91 44.91 -26.77
N PRO A 252 -11.47 46.07 -26.39
CA PRO A 252 -11.30 46.65 -25.05
C PRO A 252 -12.15 45.97 -23.95
N SER A 253 -12.80 44.84 -24.24
CA SER A 253 -13.52 44.06 -23.22
C SER A 253 -12.64 42.96 -22.65
N THR A 254 -12.75 42.74 -21.34
CA THR A 254 -11.99 41.83 -20.46
C THR A 254 -12.08 40.33 -20.79
N THR A 255 -12.45 39.96 -22.01
CA THR A 255 -12.51 38.60 -22.53
C THR A 255 -11.70 38.53 -23.83
N LYS A 256 -10.50 37.94 -23.77
CA LYS A 256 -9.69 37.61 -24.95
C LYS A 256 -10.42 36.52 -25.75
N SER A 257 -11.13 36.91 -26.81
CA SER A 257 -11.66 35.97 -27.81
C SER A 257 -10.72 35.94 -29.02
N SER A 258 -10.00 34.82 -29.20
CA SER A 258 -9.15 34.60 -30.36
C SER A 258 -10.03 34.28 -31.57
N ARG A 259 -10.27 35.26 -32.45
CA ARG A 259 -10.96 35.03 -33.73
C ARG A 259 -9.94 34.62 -34.80
N TYR A 260 -10.13 33.45 -35.39
CA TYR A 260 -9.32 32.97 -36.52
C TYR A 260 -10.04 33.25 -37.83
N THR A 261 -9.35 33.79 -38.82
CA THR A 261 -9.89 33.93 -40.17
C THR A 261 -9.35 32.79 -41.04
N LEU A 262 -10.25 31.91 -41.48
CA LEU A 262 -9.91 30.83 -42.40
C LEU A 262 -9.88 31.37 -43.83
N ARG A 263 -8.75 31.23 -44.53
CA ARG A 263 -8.67 31.49 -45.98
C ARG A 263 -8.30 30.19 -46.69
N VAL A 264 -9.17 29.78 -47.61
CA VAL A 264 -8.96 28.59 -48.45
C VAL A 264 -8.40 29.06 -49.79
N GLY A 265 -7.18 28.64 -50.10
CA GLY A 265 -6.53 28.88 -51.39
C GLY A 265 -6.43 27.61 -52.21
N PHE A 266 -6.65 27.71 -53.51
CA PHE A 266 -6.47 26.62 -54.47
C PHE A 266 -5.20 26.90 -55.29
N ALA A 267 -4.27 25.94 -55.33
CA ALA A 267 -3.10 25.99 -56.18
C ALA A 267 -3.13 24.81 -57.17
N PRO A 268 -2.67 25.01 -58.43
CA PRO A 268 -2.52 23.92 -59.38
C PRO A 268 -1.43 22.95 -58.90
N ASN A 269 -1.66 21.64 -59.07
CA ASN A 269 -0.64 20.62 -58.83
C ASN A 269 0.56 20.86 -59.78
N ARG A 270 1.77 20.96 -59.22
CA ARG A 270 3.02 20.93 -60.00
C ARG A 270 3.42 19.49 -60.31
#